data_AF-A0AA91YY24-F1
#
_entry.id   AF-A0AA91YY24-F1
#
_cell.length_a   1.000
_cell.length_b   1.000
_cell.length_c   1.000
_cell.angle_alpha   90.00
_cell.angle_beta   90.00
_cell.angle_gamma   90.00
#
_symmetry.space_group_name_H-M   'P 1'
#
loop_
_entity.id
_entity.type
_entity.pdbx_description
1 polymer ?
#
loop_
_entity_poly.entity_id
_entity_poly.type
_entity_poly.pdbx_seq_one_letter_code
_entity_poly.pdbx_strand_id
1 'polypeptide(L)'
;MAKIVNFYPVGIQTFSNIREENYLYVDKTQYIVDFREKKMKYVFLSRPRRFGKSLFASTLQAYFEGRKELFEGLAIADYEKEWVKHPVLHFDLSGAKHFDVDALNSYLNLQLLPYEKLYGRGEGEIYPNERLDGIVKRAYEQTGEKVVVIIDEYDAPLLDVVHEKENLQPLRRIMQNFYSPLKKLDPYLEFTFITGITKFSQLSIFSELNNLDNISMYNQYSAICGISKKELTTQMKPDVAALGEALGMTYEECLAELTRFYDGYHFSEKSEDVFNPFSLLKALNARKIAPYWFGSGTPTYLIKTLQKYHVNVMNIEKISCDVDDFDVFPELMTSALPMLYQGGYLTIKKYNPILHRYTLDYPNEEVKIGMLKSDWKIEEE
;
A
#
# COMPACT_ATOMS: atom_id res chain seq x y z
N MET A 1 -1.06 -36.14 10.46
CA MET A 1 -0.96 -34.95 9.59
C MET A 1 -1.55 -33.79 10.37
N ALA A 2 -0.83 -32.69 10.54
CA ALA A 2 -1.33 -31.57 11.32
C ALA A 2 -2.46 -30.85 10.58
N LYS A 3 -3.55 -30.56 11.30
CA LYS A 3 -4.82 -30.05 10.76
C LYS A 3 -4.60 -28.77 9.95
N ILE A 4 -5.07 -28.76 8.69
CA ILE A 4 -5.14 -27.53 7.90
C ILE A 4 -6.38 -26.78 8.41
N VAL A 5 -6.17 -25.58 8.95
CA VAL A 5 -7.26 -24.72 9.46
C VAL A 5 -7.81 -23.85 8.34
N ASN A 6 -6.91 -23.26 7.54
CA ASN A 6 -7.21 -22.43 6.39
C ASN A 6 -6.12 -22.57 5.33
N PHE A 7 -6.43 -22.12 4.12
CA PHE A 7 -5.42 -21.82 3.10
C PHE A 7 -5.02 -20.36 3.22
N TYR A 8 -3.73 -20.09 3.42
CA TYR A 8 -3.25 -18.71 3.60
C TYR A 8 -2.78 -18.12 2.27
N PRO A 9 -3.24 -16.91 1.87
CA PRO A 9 -2.91 -16.30 0.58
C PRO A 9 -1.51 -15.65 0.59
N VAL A 10 -0.49 -16.42 0.91
CA VAL A 10 0.89 -15.92 1.01
C VAL A 10 1.40 -15.49 -0.36
N GLY A 11 1.48 -14.18 -0.58
CA GLY A 11 1.95 -13.61 -1.85
C GLY A 11 0.87 -13.48 -2.93
N ILE A 12 -0.36 -13.91 -2.66
CA ILE A 12 -1.50 -13.68 -3.54
C ILE A 12 -2.07 -12.30 -3.24
N GLN A 13 -2.15 -11.45 -4.27
CA GLN A 13 -2.67 -10.09 -4.15
C GLN A 13 -3.96 -9.87 -4.93
N THR A 14 -4.40 -10.87 -5.69
CA THR A 14 -5.63 -10.81 -6.48
C THR A 14 -6.82 -11.22 -5.62
N PHE A 15 -7.77 -10.31 -5.43
CA PHE A 15 -8.95 -10.55 -4.60
C PHE A 15 -9.82 -11.71 -5.13
N SER A 16 -10.06 -11.82 -6.45
CA SER A 16 -10.80 -12.97 -7.01
C SER A 16 -10.15 -14.29 -6.65
N ASN A 17 -8.84 -14.45 -6.86
CA ASN A 17 -8.18 -15.72 -6.59
C ASN A 17 -8.35 -16.12 -5.11
N ILE A 18 -8.26 -15.16 -4.19
CA ILE A 18 -8.47 -15.43 -2.76
C ILE A 18 -9.90 -15.93 -2.50
N ARG A 19 -10.91 -15.30 -3.10
CA ARG A 19 -12.31 -15.64 -2.88
C ARG A 19 -12.71 -16.94 -3.59
N GLU A 20 -12.34 -17.10 -4.85
CA GLU A 20 -12.68 -18.25 -5.70
C GLU A 20 -11.98 -19.54 -5.22
N GLU A 21 -10.73 -19.45 -4.77
CA GLU A 21 -9.96 -20.60 -4.27
C GLU A 21 -10.12 -20.82 -2.75
N ASN A 22 -11.04 -20.08 -2.10
CA ASN A 22 -11.34 -20.19 -0.66
C ASN A 22 -10.10 -20.04 0.25
N TYR A 23 -9.22 -19.08 -0.07
CA TYR A 23 -8.19 -18.65 0.85
C TYR A 23 -8.78 -17.81 1.99
N LEU A 24 -8.09 -17.77 3.11
CA LEU A 24 -8.40 -16.88 4.23
C LEU A 24 -8.38 -15.42 3.74
N TYR A 25 -9.51 -14.74 3.90
CA TYR A 25 -9.64 -13.31 3.66
C TYR A 25 -10.17 -12.63 4.93
N VAL A 26 -9.42 -11.65 5.43
CA VAL A 26 -9.88 -10.78 6.52
C VAL A 26 -10.62 -9.62 5.89
N ASP A 27 -11.89 -9.47 6.22
CA ASP A 27 -12.78 -8.54 5.53
C ASP A 27 -12.42 -7.07 5.80
N LYS A 28 -12.06 -6.35 4.73
CA LYS A 28 -11.77 -4.89 4.73
C LYS A 28 -12.85 -4.08 4.03
N THR A 29 -13.93 -4.71 3.60
CA THR A 29 -14.92 -4.07 2.73
C THR A 29 -15.80 -3.05 3.45
N GLN A 30 -15.82 -3.07 4.79
CA GLN A 30 -16.41 -1.98 5.60
C GLN A 30 -15.77 -0.62 5.30
N TYR A 31 -14.48 -0.56 4.95
CA TYR A 31 -13.85 0.69 4.57
C TYR A 31 -14.36 1.22 3.22
N ILE A 32 -14.80 0.33 2.33
CA ILE A 32 -15.44 0.70 1.06
C ILE A 32 -16.82 1.32 1.35
N VAL A 33 -17.59 0.72 2.26
CA VAL A 33 -18.86 1.29 2.75
C VAL A 33 -18.65 2.72 3.24
N ASP A 34 -17.67 2.93 4.12
CA ASP A 34 -17.30 4.25 4.63
C ASP A 34 -16.96 5.25 3.51
N PHE A 35 -16.23 4.82 2.47
CA PHE A 35 -15.92 5.67 1.32
C PHE A 35 -17.18 6.07 0.56
N ARG A 36 -18.13 5.15 0.35
CA ARG A 36 -19.40 5.43 -0.35
C ARG A 36 -20.28 6.37 0.46
N GLU A 37 -20.44 6.14 1.76
CA GLU A 37 -21.26 6.98 2.64
C GLU A 37 -20.71 8.41 2.75
N LYS A 38 -19.39 8.55 2.83
CA LYS A 38 -18.71 9.86 2.89
C LYS A 38 -18.52 10.49 1.51
N LYS A 39 -18.94 9.82 0.43
CA LYS A 39 -18.79 10.25 -0.97
C LYS A 39 -17.34 10.60 -1.31
N MET A 40 -16.40 9.84 -0.78
CA MET A 40 -14.98 10.01 -1.06
C MET A 40 -14.71 9.63 -2.51
N LYS A 41 -14.00 10.51 -3.23
CA LYS A 41 -13.77 10.34 -4.67
C LYS A 41 -12.30 10.16 -5.04
N TYR A 42 -11.41 10.94 -4.43
CA TYR A 42 -9.97 10.87 -4.69
C TYR A 42 -9.28 10.43 -3.41
N VAL A 43 -8.89 9.16 -3.33
CA VAL A 43 -8.35 8.55 -2.11
C VAL A 43 -6.90 8.17 -2.32
N PHE A 44 -6.04 8.62 -1.41
CA PHE A 44 -4.65 8.22 -1.35
C PHE A 44 -4.33 7.43 -0.07
N LEU A 45 -3.68 6.29 -0.24
CA LEU A 45 -3.23 5.43 0.86
C LEU A 45 -1.76 5.04 0.71
N SER A 46 -0.91 5.51 1.63
CA SER A 46 0.45 4.98 1.80
C SER A 46 0.49 3.99 2.95
N ARG A 47 1.09 2.82 2.71
CA ARG A 47 1.42 1.81 3.72
C ARG A 47 2.75 1.15 3.36
N PRO A 48 3.45 0.53 4.34
CA PRO A 48 4.68 -0.18 4.07
C PRO A 48 4.53 -1.30 3.02
N ARG A 49 5.66 -1.75 2.47
CA ARG A 49 5.70 -2.88 1.53
C ARG A 49 5.03 -4.12 2.17
N ARG A 50 4.26 -4.88 1.39
CA ARG A 50 3.57 -6.12 1.82
C ARG A 50 2.50 -5.97 2.91
N PHE A 51 1.93 -4.77 3.08
CA PHE A 51 0.80 -4.55 4.01
C PHE A 51 -0.59 -4.85 3.42
N GLY A 52 -0.68 -5.32 2.17
CA GLY A 52 -1.97 -5.64 1.53
C GLY A 52 -2.58 -4.51 0.71
N LYS A 53 -1.80 -3.47 0.37
CA LYS A 53 -2.22 -2.37 -0.52
C LYS A 53 -2.79 -2.88 -1.85
N SER A 54 -2.02 -3.70 -2.57
CA SER A 54 -2.41 -4.29 -3.85
C SER A 54 -3.64 -5.21 -3.74
N LEU A 55 -3.77 -5.93 -2.61
CA LEU A 55 -4.97 -6.71 -2.32
C LEU A 55 -6.19 -5.80 -2.14
N PHE A 56 -6.05 -4.69 -1.42
CA PHE A 56 -7.13 -3.72 -1.27
C PHE A 56 -7.47 -3.04 -2.61
N ALA A 57 -6.47 -2.68 -3.43
CA ALA A 57 -6.66 -2.17 -4.78
C ALA A 57 -7.41 -3.17 -5.67
N SER A 58 -7.04 -4.45 -5.63
CA SER A 58 -7.75 -5.52 -6.34
C SER A 58 -9.17 -5.75 -5.80
N THR A 59 -9.40 -5.55 -4.50
CA THR A 59 -10.74 -5.58 -3.90
C THR A 59 -11.62 -4.44 -4.43
N LEU A 60 -11.08 -3.21 -4.49
CA LEU A 60 -11.76 -2.06 -5.08
C LEU A 60 -12.07 -2.30 -6.56
N GLN A 61 -11.12 -2.84 -7.33
CA GLN A 61 -11.35 -3.21 -8.72
C GLN A 61 -12.55 -4.15 -8.86
N ALA A 62 -12.57 -5.25 -8.11
CA ALA A 62 -13.67 -6.22 -8.19
C ALA A 62 -15.02 -5.61 -7.78
N TYR A 63 -15.03 -4.71 -6.79
CA TYR A 63 -16.24 -4.02 -6.36
C TYR A 63 -16.79 -3.13 -7.48
N PHE A 64 -15.97 -2.27 -8.07
CA PHE A 64 -16.40 -1.36 -9.13
C PHE A 64 -16.65 -2.06 -10.47
N GLU A 65 -16.05 -3.22 -10.73
CA GLU A 65 -16.40 -4.09 -11.85
C GLU A 65 -17.76 -4.79 -11.68
N GLY A 66 -18.41 -4.65 -10.52
CA GLY A 66 -19.73 -5.22 -10.23
C GLY A 66 -19.71 -6.73 -9.95
N ARG A 67 -18.56 -7.29 -9.53
CA ARG A 67 -18.38 -8.74 -9.30
C ARG A 67 -18.96 -9.20 -7.96
N LYS A 68 -20.29 -9.05 -7.82
CA LYS A 68 -21.08 -9.28 -6.60
C LYS A 68 -20.79 -10.63 -5.93
N GLU A 69 -20.64 -11.67 -6.71
CA GLU A 69 -20.39 -13.04 -6.26
C GLU A 69 -19.16 -13.17 -5.37
N LEU A 70 -18.14 -12.32 -5.56
CA LEU A 70 -16.91 -12.35 -4.76
C LEU A 70 -17.10 -11.78 -3.35
N PHE A 71 -18.18 -11.02 -3.12
CA PHE A 71 -18.43 -10.29 -1.89
C PHE A 71 -19.45 -10.95 -0.97
N GLU A 72 -19.94 -12.14 -1.31
CA GLU A 72 -20.86 -12.88 -0.45
C GLU A 72 -20.26 -13.09 0.95
N GLY A 73 -21.02 -12.69 1.98
CA GLY A 73 -20.62 -12.76 3.38
C GLY A 73 -19.63 -11.67 3.84
N LEU A 74 -19.34 -10.67 3.00
CA LEU A 74 -18.52 -9.50 3.36
C LEU A 74 -19.40 -8.27 3.65
N ALA A 75 -18.92 -7.34 4.47
CA ALA A 75 -19.66 -6.16 4.93
C ALA A 75 -20.26 -5.31 3.80
N ILE A 76 -19.53 -5.14 2.68
CA ILE A 76 -20.04 -4.37 1.54
C ILE A 76 -21.26 -5.00 0.87
N ALA A 77 -21.47 -6.32 0.96
CA ALA A 77 -22.65 -6.96 0.37
C ALA A 77 -23.95 -6.63 1.12
N ASP A 78 -23.85 -6.32 2.41
CA ASP A 78 -24.99 -5.85 3.20
C ASP A 78 -25.35 -4.40 2.87
N TYR A 79 -24.38 -3.60 2.41
CA TYR A 79 -24.58 -2.21 1.99
C TYR A 79 -25.01 -2.08 0.52
N GLU A 80 -24.23 -2.66 -0.41
CA GLU A 80 -24.40 -2.48 -1.85
C GLU A 80 -25.56 -3.34 -2.39
N LYS A 81 -26.53 -2.69 -3.02
CA LYS A 81 -27.74 -3.34 -3.57
C LYS A 81 -27.79 -3.29 -5.08
N GLU A 82 -27.27 -2.25 -5.70
CA GLU A 82 -27.41 -2.01 -7.13
C GLU A 82 -26.24 -2.63 -7.92
N TRP A 83 -25.04 -2.70 -7.33
CA TRP A 83 -23.85 -3.30 -7.97
C TRP A 83 -23.60 -2.74 -9.37
N VAL A 84 -23.67 -1.42 -9.50
CA VAL A 84 -23.43 -0.71 -10.77
C VAL A 84 -22.02 -1.03 -11.27
N LYS A 85 -21.93 -1.44 -12.53
CA LYS A 85 -20.67 -1.80 -13.17
C LYS A 85 -20.03 -0.57 -13.79
N HIS A 86 -18.86 -0.19 -13.29
CA HIS A 86 -18.05 0.90 -13.80
C HIS A 86 -16.91 0.39 -14.69
N PRO A 87 -16.48 1.15 -15.71
CA PRO A 87 -15.18 0.93 -16.35
C PRO A 87 -14.07 1.13 -15.33
N VAL A 88 -13.17 0.15 -15.17
CA VAL A 88 -12.03 0.26 -14.26
C VAL A 88 -10.72 0.29 -15.05
N LEU A 89 -9.92 1.32 -14.82
CA LEU A 89 -8.54 1.45 -15.30
C LEU A 89 -7.59 1.22 -14.11
N HIS A 90 -7.04 0.02 -14.01
CA HIS A 90 -6.08 -0.36 -12.98
C HIS A 90 -4.66 -0.36 -13.56
N PHE A 91 -3.80 0.53 -13.06
CA PHE A 91 -2.40 0.64 -13.42
C PHE A 91 -1.54 0.12 -12.27
N ASP A 92 -0.83 -0.98 -12.48
CA ASP A 92 0.20 -1.48 -11.56
C ASP A 92 1.57 -1.04 -12.08
N LEU A 93 2.26 -0.17 -11.34
CA LEU A 93 3.57 0.36 -11.72
C LEU A 93 4.74 -0.37 -11.04
N SER A 94 4.50 -1.50 -10.37
CA SER A 94 5.52 -2.26 -9.64
C SER A 94 6.69 -2.76 -10.51
N GLY A 95 6.46 -2.84 -11.83
CA GLY A 95 7.44 -3.21 -12.85
C GLY A 95 8.34 -2.07 -13.34
N ALA A 96 8.04 -0.82 -12.96
CA ALA A 96 8.78 0.36 -13.42
C ALA A 96 9.96 0.72 -12.52
N LYS A 97 10.80 -0.27 -12.19
CA LYS A 97 12.00 -0.08 -11.34
C LYS A 97 13.23 0.14 -12.19
N HIS A 98 14.14 0.98 -11.72
CA HIS A 98 15.41 1.31 -12.41
C HIS A 98 15.23 1.85 -13.85
N PHE A 99 14.15 2.59 -14.12
CA PHE A 99 13.92 3.16 -15.45
C PHE A 99 14.56 4.53 -15.62
N ASP A 100 15.06 4.78 -16.83
CA ASP A 100 15.33 6.12 -17.32
C ASP A 100 14.06 6.74 -17.94
N VAL A 101 14.21 7.94 -18.50
CA VAL A 101 13.13 8.71 -19.12
C VAL A 101 12.44 7.95 -20.25
N ASP A 102 13.21 7.30 -21.12
CA ASP A 102 12.68 6.63 -22.31
C ASP A 102 11.99 5.32 -21.93
N ALA A 103 12.60 4.55 -21.03
CA ALA A 103 12.02 3.32 -20.48
C ALA A 103 10.69 3.60 -19.76
N LEU A 104 10.62 4.64 -18.94
CA LEU A 104 9.38 5.01 -18.23
C LEU A 104 8.28 5.44 -19.21
N ASN A 105 8.59 6.27 -20.21
CA ASN A 105 7.63 6.63 -21.25
C ASN A 105 7.12 5.40 -22.02
N SER A 106 8.03 4.52 -22.42
CA SER A 106 7.68 3.27 -23.11
C SER A 106 6.77 2.39 -22.25
N TYR A 107 7.07 2.26 -20.97
CA TYR A 107 6.27 1.49 -20.03
C TYR A 107 4.85 2.06 -19.86
N LEU A 108 4.71 3.36 -19.65
CA LEU A 108 3.40 4.01 -19.56
C LEU A 108 2.60 3.83 -20.86
N ASN A 109 3.27 3.88 -22.02
CA ASN A 109 2.63 3.60 -23.30
C ASN A 109 2.09 2.17 -23.39
N LEU A 110 2.81 1.17 -22.86
CA LEU A 110 2.39 -0.23 -22.82
C LEU A 110 1.20 -0.44 -21.88
N GLN A 111 1.21 0.21 -20.71
CA GLN A 111 0.12 0.14 -19.73
C GLN A 111 -1.25 0.60 -20.29
N LEU A 112 -1.25 1.48 -21.29
CA LEU A 112 -2.47 1.99 -21.92
C LEU A 112 -3.05 1.07 -23.00
N LEU A 113 -2.23 0.22 -23.62
CA LEU A 113 -2.65 -0.61 -24.77
C LEU A 113 -3.86 -1.52 -24.49
N PRO A 114 -3.97 -2.19 -23.32
CA PRO A 114 -5.15 -3.00 -23.02
C PRO A 114 -6.45 -2.18 -23.02
N TYR A 115 -6.39 -0.94 -22.52
CA TYR A 115 -7.55 -0.06 -22.45
C TYR A 115 -7.89 0.57 -23.80
N GLU A 116 -6.89 0.85 -24.64
CA GLU A 116 -7.13 1.29 -26.01
C GLU A 116 -7.74 0.19 -26.88
N LYS A 117 -7.41 -1.07 -26.61
CA LYS A 117 -8.06 -2.19 -27.28
C LYS A 117 -9.55 -2.26 -26.92
N LEU A 118 -9.93 -1.85 -25.70
CA LEU A 118 -11.31 -1.87 -25.23
C LEU A 118 -12.10 -0.63 -25.68
N TYR A 119 -11.53 0.57 -25.49
CA TYR A 119 -12.24 1.83 -25.65
C TYR A 119 -11.77 2.65 -26.87
N GLY A 120 -10.77 2.18 -27.61
CA GLY A 120 -10.19 2.87 -28.77
C GLY A 120 -9.12 3.92 -28.42
N ARG A 121 -8.48 4.44 -29.47
CA ARG A 121 -7.45 5.50 -29.43
C ARG A 121 -7.75 6.56 -30.48
N GLY A 122 -7.66 7.83 -30.13
CA GLY A 122 -7.75 8.93 -31.09
C GLY A 122 -6.45 9.10 -31.89
N GLU A 123 -6.53 9.40 -33.19
CA GLU A 123 -5.35 9.52 -34.07
C GLU A 123 -4.37 10.62 -33.62
N GLY A 124 -4.87 11.67 -32.95
CA GLY A 124 -4.06 12.77 -32.41
C GLY A 124 -3.50 12.53 -31.01
N GLU A 125 -3.82 11.40 -30.35
CA GLU A 125 -3.37 11.08 -29.00
C GLU A 125 -1.99 10.42 -29.07
N ILE A 126 -0.94 11.23 -28.94
CA ILE A 126 0.44 10.77 -29.10
C ILE A 126 1.02 10.42 -27.73
N TYR A 127 0.89 11.33 -26.77
CA TYR A 127 1.53 11.20 -25.46
C TYR A 127 0.67 10.38 -24.46
N PRO A 128 1.29 9.68 -23.49
CA PRO A 128 0.56 8.88 -22.50
C PRO A 128 -0.60 9.60 -21.79
N ASN A 129 -0.42 10.87 -21.47
CA ASN A 129 -1.44 11.69 -20.81
C ASN A 129 -2.64 12.03 -21.72
N GLU A 130 -2.40 12.30 -22.99
CA GLU A 130 -3.47 12.52 -23.98
C GLU A 130 -4.29 11.23 -24.20
N ARG A 131 -3.59 10.10 -24.28
CA ARG A 131 -4.19 8.77 -24.43
C ARG A 131 -5.03 8.41 -23.20
N LEU A 132 -4.54 8.67 -21.98
CA LEU A 132 -5.32 8.47 -20.75
C LEU A 132 -6.60 9.34 -20.74
N ASP A 133 -6.49 10.61 -21.11
CA ASP A 133 -7.65 11.51 -21.24
C ASP A 133 -8.71 10.98 -22.21
N GLY A 134 -8.27 10.53 -23.39
CA GLY A 134 -9.13 9.96 -24.40
C GLY A 134 -9.80 8.66 -23.95
N ILE A 135 -9.04 7.75 -23.34
CA ILE A 135 -9.55 6.46 -22.85
C ILE A 135 -10.66 6.66 -21.82
N VAL A 136 -10.46 7.55 -20.84
CA VAL A 136 -11.47 7.81 -19.80
C VAL A 136 -12.76 8.38 -20.40
N LYS A 137 -12.65 9.36 -21.31
CA LYS A 137 -13.83 9.94 -21.96
C LYS A 137 -14.57 8.92 -22.82
N ARG A 138 -13.85 8.14 -23.62
CA ARG A 138 -14.46 7.10 -24.47
C ARG A 138 -15.07 5.97 -23.65
N ALA A 139 -14.45 5.57 -22.55
CA ALA A 139 -15.03 4.58 -21.64
C ALA A 139 -16.36 5.06 -21.07
N TYR A 140 -16.44 6.33 -20.66
CA TYR A 140 -17.70 6.95 -20.23
C TYR A 140 -18.73 7.01 -21.37
N GLU A 141 -18.34 7.47 -22.56
CA GLU A 141 -19.23 7.57 -23.72
C GLU A 141 -19.79 6.21 -24.17
N GLN A 142 -18.98 5.15 -24.13
CA GLN A 142 -19.38 3.81 -24.57
C GLN A 142 -20.22 3.06 -23.54
N THR A 143 -19.97 3.26 -22.25
CA THR A 143 -20.66 2.52 -21.18
C THR A 143 -21.80 3.29 -20.54
N GLY A 144 -21.81 4.62 -20.65
CA GLY A 144 -22.72 5.51 -19.93
C GLY A 144 -22.35 5.69 -18.46
N GLU A 145 -21.32 5.00 -17.97
CA GLU A 145 -20.93 4.96 -16.57
C GLU A 145 -19.60 5.65 -16.33
N LYS A 146 -19.49 6.32 -15.18
CA LYS A 146 -18.26 7.01 -14.78
C LYS A 146 -17.14 6.00 -14.52
N VAL A 147 -15.91 6.40 -14.87
CA VAL A 147 -14.72 5.55 -14.85
C VAL A 147 -14.07 5.57 -13.46
N VAL A 148 -13.55 4.42 -13.05
CA VAL A 148 -12.74 4.25 -11.86
C VAL A 148 -11.28 4.11 -12.25
N VAL A 149 -10.40 4.88 -11.61
CA VAL A 149 -8.95 4.81 -11.84
C VAL A 149 -8.26 4.30 -10.57
N ILE A 150 -7.50 3.22 -10.69
CA ILE A 150 -6.73 2.63 -9.60
C ILE A 150 -5.27 2.65 -10.01
N ILE A 151 -4.41 3.23 -9.17
CA ILE A 151 -2.97 3.33 -9.41
C ILE A 151 -2.27 2.66 -8.22
N ASP A 152 -1.67 1.49 -8.48
CA ASP A 152 -0.88 0.74 -7.52
C ASP A 152 0.62 0.93 -7.75
N GLU A 153 1.38 0.90 -6.66
CA GLU A 153 2.81 1.22 -6.58
C GLU A 153 3.19 2.50 -7.36
N TYR A 154 2.38 3.57 -7.22
CA TYR A 154 2.54 4.82 -7.98
C TYR A 154 3.95 5.44 -7.91
N ASP A 155 4.66 5.17 -6.82
CA ASP A 155 5.97 5.69 -6.49
C ASP A 155 7.13 4.80 -6.95
N ALA A 156 6.86 3.57 -7.43
CA ALA A 156 7.88 2.64 -7.89
C ALA A 156 8.90 3.24 -8.89
N PRO A 157 8.49 4.04 -9.91
CA PRO A 157 9.43 4.71 -10.81
C PRO A 157 10.41 5.67 -10.14
N LEU A 158 10.05 6.22 -8.98
CA LEU A 158 10.82 7.27 -8.31
C LEU A 158 11.59 6.73 -7.10
N LEU A 159 11.16 5.62 -6.49
CA LEU A 159 11.75 5.08 -5.27
C LEU A 159 13.25 4.80 -5.40
N ASP A 160 13.67 4.25 -6.53
CA ASP A 160 15.08 3.88 -6.75
C ASP A 160 15.99 5.08 -7.01
N VAL A 161 15.46 6.23 -7.40
CA VAL A 161 16.23 7.45 -7.68
C VAL A 161 15.93 8.56 -6.68
N VAL A 162 15.14 8.30 -5.63
CA VAL A 162 14.70 9.32 -4.65
C VAL A 162 15.88 10.01 -3.94
N HIS A 163 17.03 9.34 -3.89
CA HIS A 163 18.26 9.88 -3.31
C HIS A 163 19.13 10.65 -4.33
N GLU A 164 18.85 10.56 -5.63
CA GLU A 164 19.59 11.13 -6.76
C GLU A 164 18.84 12.35 -7.32
N LYS A 165 19.35 13.57 -7.07
CA LYS A 165 18.66 14.81 -7.48
C LYS A 165 18.50 14.94 -9.00
N GLU A 166 19.50 14.49 -9.77
CA GLU A 166 19.55 14.68 -11.22
C GLU A 166 18.56 13.77 -11.96
N ASN A 167 18.43 12.50 -11.53
CA ASN A 167 17.55 11.51 -12.15
C ASN A 167 16.10 11.61 -11.66
N LEU A 168 15.88 12.10 -10.44
CA LEU A 168 14.53 12.25 -9.88
C LEU A 168 13.66 13.25 -10.66
N GLN A 169 14.21 14.41 -11.04
CA GLN A 169 13.43 15.48 -11.68
C GLN A 169 12.82 15.07 -13.04
N PRO A 170 13.58 14.48 -13.98
CA PRO A 170 13.02 14.04 -15.26
C PRO A 170 11.92 12.99 -15.10
N LEU A 171 12.14 11.95 -14.28
CA LEU A 171 11.14 10.90 -14.07
C LEU A 171 9.87 11.44 -13.41
N ARG A 172 10.04 12.31 -12.41
CA ARG A 172 8.92 13.00 -11.75
C ARG A 172 8.08 13.78 -12.75
N ARG A 173 8.69 14.50 -13.69
CA ARG A 173 7.95 15.26 -14.72
C ARG A 173 7.12 14.35 -15.63
N ILE A 174 7.64 13.18 -16.00
CA ILE A 174 6.88 12.19 -16.78
C ILE A 174 5.66 11.73 -16.00
N MET A 175 5.84 11.40 -14.72
CA MET A 175 4.72 11.00 -13.84
C MET A 175 3.69 12.12 -13.67
N GLN A 176 4.13 13.36 -13.42
CA GLN A 176 3.24 14.54 -13.34
C GLN A 176 2.43 14.69 -14.62
N ASN A 177 3.09 14.64 -15.78
CA ASN A 177 2.42 14.75 -17.07
C ASN A 177 1.38 13.65 -17.25
N PHE A 178 1.72 12.39 -16.96
CA PHE A 178 0.83 11.24 -17.08
C PHE A 178 -0.47 11.42 -16.28
N TYR A 179 -0.39 11.92 -15.04
CA TYR A 179 -1.55 12.09 -14.17
C TYR A 179 -2.27 13.44 -14.27
N SER A 180 -1.66 14.45 -14.90
CA SER A 180 -2.27 15.77 -15.12
C SER A 180 -3.71 15.74 -15.67
N PRO A 181 -4.12 14.79 -16.54
CA PRO A 181 -5.50 14.74 -17.03
C PRO A 181 -6.54 14.45 -15.95
N LEU A 182 -6.18 13.75 -14.88
CA LEU A 182 -7.14 13.31 -13.84
C LEU A 182 -7.95 14.47 -13.27
N LYS A 183 -7.35 15.67 -13.17
CA LYS A 183 -8.04 16.89 -12.73
C LYS A 183 -9.18 17.30 -13.65
N LYS A 184 -8.93 17.36 -14.96
CA LYS A 184 -9.96 17.74 -15.96
C LYS A 184 -10.96 16.62 -16.22
N LEU A 185 -10.59 15.39 -15.89
CA LEU A 185 -11.44 14.21 -16.04
C LEU A 185 -12.47 14.07 -14.91
N ASP A 186 -12.47 14.95 -13.91
CA ASP A 186 -13.41 14.89 -12.78
C ASP A 186 -14.88 14.58 -13.17
N PRO A 187 -15.48 15.19 -14.22
CA PRO A 187 -16.86 14.87 -14.62
C PRO A 187 -17.10 13.41 -15.03
N TYR A 188 -16.04 12.73 -15.50
CA TYR A 188 -16.06 11.38 -16.04
C TYR A 188 -15.60 10.33 -15.02
N LEU A 189 -15.06 10.76 -13.87
CA LEU A 189 -14.53 9.86 -12.85
C LEU A 189 -15.57 9.58 -11.75
N GLU A 190 -15.70 8.31 -11.38
CA GLU A 190 -16.48 7.85 -10.22
C GLU A 190 -15.60 7.81 -8.98
N PHE A 191 -14.41 7.23 -9.10
CA PHE A 191 -13.49 7.02 -8.00
C PHE A 191 -12.04 6.94 -8.50
N THR A 192 -11.12 7.53 -7.75
CA THR A 192 -9.67 7.43 -7.99
C THR A 192 -8.98 6.95 -6.73
N PHE A 193 -8.31 5.81 -6.81
CA PHE A 193 -7.50 5.27 -5.72
C PHE A 193 -6.03 5.26 -6.11
N ILE A 194 -5.19 5.82 -5.25
CA ILE A 194 -3.74 5.87 -5.46
C ILE A 194 -3.06 5.31 -4.23
N THR A 195 -2.15 4.37 -4.44
CA THR A 195 -1.48 3.68 -3.33
C THR A 195 -0.01 3.41 -3.62
N GLY A 196 0.81 3.46 -2.57
CA GLY A 196 2.26 3.30 -2.65
C GLY A 196 2.91 3.20 -1.29
N ILE A 197 4.24 3.29 -1.25
CA ILE A 197 4.99 3.24 0.02
C ILE A 197 5.11 4.64 0.60
N THR A 198 5.51 5.60 -0.24
CA THR A 198 5.89 6.93 0.19
C THR A 198 4.80 7.96 -0.06
N LYS A 199 4.79 9.04 0.73
CA LYS A 199 3.92 10.21 0.51
C LYS A 199 4.58 11.29 -0.35
N PHE A 200 5.89 11.28 -0.48
CA PHE A 200 6.61 12.37 -1.14
C PHE A 200 6.30 12.46 -2.63
N SER A 201 6.17 11.29 -3.27
CA SER A 201 5.70 11.19 -4.63
C SER A 201 4.31 11.85 -4.76
N GLN A 202 3.47 11.85 -3.72
CA GLN A 202 2.16 12.51 -3.74
C GLN A 202 2.29 14.04 -3.80
N LEU A 203 3.01 14.64 -2.85
CA LEU A 203 3.22 16.10 -2.79
C LEU A 203 3.89 16.64 -4.06
N SER A 204 4.70 15.79 -4.69
CA SER A 204 5.51 16.14 -5.83
C SER A 204 4.81 15.91 -7.17
N ILE A 205 4.07 14.81 -7.33
CA ILE A 205 3.41 14.39 -8.58
C ILE A 205 1.97 14.94 -8.67
N PHE A 206 1.24 14.90 -7.57
CA PHE A 206 -0.19 15.22 -7.54
C PHE A 206 -0.47 16.64 -7.02
N SER A 207 0.51 17.54 -7.07
CA SER A 207 0.33 18.96 -6.72
C SER A 207 -0.77 19.64 -7.54
N GLU A 208 -1.15 19.07 -8.70
CA GLU A 208 -2.25 19.55 -9.52
C GLU A 208 -3.63 19.04 -9.06
N LEU A 209 -3.67 17.91 -8.34
CA LEU A 209 -4.87 17.27 -7.77
C LEU A 209 -5.11 17.77 -6.34
N ASN A 210 -5.64 18.99 -6.21
CA ASN A 210 -5.86 19.65 -4.92
C ASN A 210 -6.89 18.97 -3.98
N ASN A 211 -7.57 17.91 -4.44
CA ASN A 211 -8.68 17.27 -3.73
C ASN A 211 -8.37 15.83 -3.29
N LEU A 212 -7.10 15.43 -3.24
CA LEU A 212 -6.70 14.06 -2.90
C LEU A 212 -6.72 13.85 -1.38
N ASP A 213 -7.70 13.07 -0.89
CA ASP A 213 -7.83 12.71 0.51
C ASP A 213 -6.76 11.70 0.91
N ASN A 214 -5.72 12.18 1.60
CA ASN A 214 -4.69 11.32 2.17
C ASN A 214 -5.20 10.67 3.47
N ILE A 215 -5.74 9.46 3.34
CA ILE A 215 -6.29 8.69 4.46
C ILE A 215 -5.22 7.98 5.31
N SER A 216 -3.94 8.13 4.96
CA SER A 216 -2.87 7.30 5.53
C SER A 216 -2.70 7.47 7.04
N MET A 217 -2.95 8.69 7.56
CA MET A 217 -2.83 9.02 8.99
C MET A 217 -4.19 9.23 9.68
N TYR A 218 -5.29 8.87 9.02
CA TYR A 218 -6.62 8.97 9.62
C TYR A 218 -6.87 7.76 10.51
N ASN A 219 -7.20 8.02 11.78
CA ASN A 219 -7.39 7.01 12.82
C ASN A 219 -8.36 5.90 12.38
N GLN A 220 -9.48 6.27 11.75
CA GLN A 220 -10.52 5.34 11.29
C GLN A 220 -10.06 4.41 10.17
N TYR A 221 -8.97 4.72 9.46
CA TYR A 221 -8.41 3.90 8.38
C TYR A 221 -7.07 3.27 8.77
N SER A 222 -6.72 3.27 10.06
CA SER A 222 -5.45 2.72 10.54
C SER A 222 -5.28 1.23 10.18
N ALA A 223 -6.33 0.42 10.37
CA ALA A 223 -6.35 -1.01 10.05
C ALA A 223 -6.88 -1.37 8.65
N ILE A 224 -7.00 -0.41 7.72
CA ILE A 224 -7.43 -0.67 6.32
C ILE A 224 -6.53 -1.66 5.58
N CYS A 225 -5.27 -1.72 6.01
CA CYS A 225 -4.25 -2.65 5.55
C CYS A 225 -3.56 -3.26 6.77
N GLY A 226 -3.09 -4.50 6.64
CA GLY A 226 -2.63 -5.31 7.76
C GLY A 226 -3.77 -6.00 8.51
N ILE A 227 -3.42 -6.71 9.57
CA ILE A 227 -4.37 -7.44 10.41
C ILE A 227 -4.41 -6.77 11.78
N SER A 228 -5.57 -6.29 12.22
CA SER A 228 -5.67 -5.72 13.56
C SER A 228 -5.69 -6.79 14.63
N LYS A 229 -5.31 -6.45 15.87
CA LYS A 229 -5.41 -7.36 17.01
C LYS A 229 -6.82 -7.92 17.20
N LYS A 230 -7.85 -7.12 16.91
CA LYS A 230 -9.25 -7.55 16.95
C LYS A 230 -9.52 -8.63 15.90
N GLU A 231 -9.07 -8.42 14.67
CA GLU A 231 -9.25 -9.40 13.58
C GLU A 231 -8.50 -10.70 13.87
N LEU A 232 -7.27 -10.61 14.38
CA LEU A 232 -6.47 -11.76 14.78
C LEU A 232 -7.16 -12.62 15.86
N THR A 233 -7.77 -11.97 16.85
CA THR A 233 -8.41 -12.64 17.99
C THR A 233 -9.85 -13.09 17.74
N THR A 234 -10.49 -12.62 16.66
CA THR A 234 -11.87 -12.97 16.31
C THR A 234 -11.94 -13.84 15.07
N GLN A 235 -11.50 -13.33 13.92
CA GLN A 235 -11.59 -14.01 12.62
C GLN A 235 -10.52 -15.11 12.46
N MET A 236 -9.34 -14.90 13.05
CA MET A 236 -8.19 -15.82 12.93
C MET A 236 -7.90 -16.61 14.21
N LYS A 237 -8.86 -16.67 15.15
CA LYS A 237 -8.70 -17.38 16.42
C LYS A 237 -8.33 -18.87 16.23
N PRO A 238 -8.97 -19.62 15.31
CA PRO A 238 -8.61 -21.02 15.08
C PRO A 238 -7.19 -21.18 14.53
N ASP A 239 -6.72 -20.24 13.71
CA ASP A 239 -5.39 -20.25 13.10
C ASP A 239 -4.30 -20.07 14.15
N VAL A 240 -4.49 -19.11 15.07
CA VAL A 240 -3.57 -18.87 16.21
C VAL A 240 -3.55 -20.08 17.15
N ALA A 241 -4.72 -20.68 17.45
CA ALA A 241 -4.79 -21.87 18.29
C ALA A 241 -4.02 -23.06 17.66
N ALA A 242 -4.20 -23.29 16.37
CA ALA A 242 -3.50 -24.37 15.67
C ALA A 242 -1.99 -24.12 15.53
N LEU A 243 -1.55 -22.86 15.43
CA LEU A 243 -0.13 -22.53 15.52
C LEU A 243 0.41 -22.82 16.93
N GLY A 244 -0.34 -22.45 17.98
CA GLY A 244 0.02 -22.74 19.37
C GLY A 244 0.20 -24.25 19.60
N GLU A 245 -0.77 -25.06 19.18
CA GLU A 245 -0.69 -26.52 19.24
C GLU A 245 0.56 -27.07 18.52
N ALA A 246 0.88 -26.52 17.34
CA ALA A 246 2.05 -26.96 16.57
C ALA A 246 3.39 -26.57 17.22
N LEU A 247 3.41 -25.48 17.98
CA LEU A 247 4.59 -24.98 18.69
C LEU A 247 4.68 -25.47 20.16
N GLY A 248 3.68 -26.22 20.63
CA GLY A 248 3.60 -26.65 22.03
C GLY A 248 3.30 -25.51 23.00
N MET A 249 2.60 -24.47 22.53
CA MET A 249 2.21 -23.27 23.28
C MET A 249 0.69 -23.25 23.51
N THR A 250 0.26 -22.65 24.61
CA THR A 250 -1.15 -22.25 24.79
C THR A 250 -1.55 -21.18 23.76
N TYR A 251 -2.86 -20.96 23.59
CA TYR A 251 -3.36 -19.89 22.73
C TYR A 251 -2.81 -18.52 23.15
N GLU A 252 -2.81 -18.25 24.45
CA GLU A 252 -2.37 -16.99 25.04
C GLU A 252 -0.86 -16.77 24.83
N GLU A 253 -0.03 -17.81 25.02
CA GLU A 253 1.40 -17.75 24.75
C GLU A 253 1.70 -17.54 23.27
N CYS A 254 1.00 -18.26 22.39
CA CYS A 254 1.16 -18.10 20.95
C CYS A 254 0.76 -16.69 20.48
N LEU A 255 -0.36 -16.18 20.98
CA LEU A 255 -0.81 -14.81 20.70
C LEU A 255 0.21 -13.77 21.20
N ALA A 256 0.78 -13.97 22.39
CA ALA A 256 1.80 -13.08 22.94
C ALA A 256 3.07 -13.09 22.08
N GLU A 257 3.52 -14.25 21.62
CA GLU A 257 4.69 -14.38 20.74
C GLU A 257 4.44 -13.78 19.35
N LEU A 258 3.26 -13.99 18.76
CA LEU A 258 2.87 -13.32 17.51
C LEU A 258 2.82 -11.80 17.68
N THR A 259 2.28 -11.32 18.81
CA THR A 259 2.23 -9.88 19.12
C THR A 259 3.63 -9.31 19.21
N ARG A 260 4.49 -9.94 20.01
CA ARG A 260 5.90 -9.55 20.18
C ARG A 260 6.68 -9.48 18.87
N PHE A 261 6.42 -10.42 17.95
CA PHE A 261 7.22 -10.57 16.74
C PHE A 261 6.67 -9.83 15.51
N TYR A 262 5.34 -9.65 15.39
CA TYR A 262 4.70 -9.12 14.17
C TYR A 262 3.77 -7.91 14.36
N ASP A 263 3.39 -7.55 15.59
CA ASP A 263 2.55 -6.38 15.90
C ASP A 263 3.35 -5.07 15.94
N GLY A 264 2.69 -3.97 16.27
CA GLY A 264 3.32 -2.73 16.68
C GLY A 264 3.37 -1.68 15.58
N TYR A 265 2.64 -1.86 14.48
CA TYR A 265 2.50 -0.84 13.46
C TYR A 265 1.34 0.10 13.79
N HIS A 266 1.65 1.38 13.97
CA HIS A 266 0.71 2.45 14.25
C HIS A 266 0.88 3.54 13.20
N PHE A 267 -0.19 3.82 12.46
CA PHE A 267 -0.16 4.73 11.30
C PHE A 267 -0.69 6.14 11.60
N SER A 268 -1.19 6.36 12.81
CA SER A 268 -1.85 7.59 13.23
C SER A 268 -1.75 7.75 14.75
N GLU A 269 -2.16 8.92 15.27
CA GLU A 269 -2.15 9.19 16.72
C GLU A 269 -3.01 8.23 17.55
N LYS A 270 -4.12 7.75 16.98
CA LYS A 270 -5.03 6.77 17.61
C LYS A 270 -5.23 5.59 16.66
N SER A 271 -4.12 4.96 16.30
CA SER A 271 -4.09 3.77 15.48
C SER A 271 -4.51 2.53 16.27
N GLU A 272 -5.19 1.60 15.61
CA GLU A 272 -5.24 0.22 16.09
C GLU A 272 -3.84 -0.41 16.09
N ASP A 273 -3.67 -1.45 16.91
CA ASP A 273 -2.52 -2.35 16.86
C ASP A 273 -2.63 -3.21 15.58
N VAL A 274 -1.74 -2.95 14.63
CA VAL A 274 -1.73 -3.63 13.33
C VAL A 274 -0.52 -4.55 13.22
N PHE A 275 -0.77 -5.80 12.83
CA PHE A 275 0.21 -6.82 12.52
C PHE A 275 0.61 -6.76 11.05
N ASN A 276 1.88 -7.06 10.77
CA ASN A 276 2.36 -7.27 9.42
C ASN A 276 1.66 -8.51 8.81
N PRO A 277 0.82 -8.35 7.78
CA PRO A 277 0.01 -9.47 7.28
C PRO A 277 0.87 -10.52 6.58
N PHE A 278 1.95 -10.10 5.90
CA PHE A 278 2.83 -11.04 5.20
C PHE A 278 3.57 -11.95 6.17
N SER A 279 4.17 -11.40 7.22
CA SER A 279 4.88 -12.20 8.22
C SER A 279 3.93 -13.10 9.00
N LEU A 280 2.78 -12.58 9.41
CA LEU A 280 1.77 -13.34 10.14
C LEU A 280 1.25 -14.52 9.30
N LEU A 281 0.82 -14.30 8.05
CA LEU A 281 0.33 -15.38 7.19
C LEU A 281 1.42 -16.40 6.87
N LYS A 282 2.68 -15.98 6.69
CA LYS A 282 3.81 -16.91 6.52
C LYS A 282 4.04 -17.74 7.77
N ALA A 283 3.97 -17.15 8.96
CA ALA A 283 4.16 -17.87 10.20
C ALA A 283 3.08 -18.93 10.43
N LEU A 284 1.82 -18.58 10.16
CA LEU A 284 0.70 -19.50 10.23
C LEU A 284 0.82 -20.64 9.21
N ASN A 285 1.20 -20.32 7.97
CA ASN A 285 1.37 -21.32 6.91
C ASN A 285 2.56 -22.27 7.15
N ALA A 286 3.71 -21.72 7.57
CA ALA A 286 4.92 -22.48 7.84
C ALA A 286 4.95 -23.12 9.23
N ARG A 287 3.98 -22.78 10.09
CA ARG A 287 3.92 -23.14 11.51
C ARG A 287 5.19 -22.81 12.28
N LYS A 288 5.75 -21.63 12.01
CA LYS A 288 7.01 -21.17 12.59
C LYS A 288 7.02 -19.66 12.70
N ILE A 289 7.36 -19.13 13.87
CA ILE A 289 7.62 -17.71 14.04
C ILE A 289 9.07 -17.44 13.63
N ALA A 290 9.24 -16.60 12.62
CA ALA A 290 10.53 -16.27 12.00
C ALA A 290 10.48 -14.89 11.29
N PRO A 291 11.64 -14.28 10.97
CA PRO A 291 11.70 -13.01 10.26
C PRO A 291 11.40 -13.19 8.76
N TYR A 292 10.14 -13.08 8.37
CA TYR A 292 9.66 -13.29 7.01
C TYR A 292 9.64 -12.02 6.15
N TRP A 293 9.22 -10.88 6.70
CA TRP A 293 9.16 -9.60 6.00
C TRP A 293 10.56 -9.06 5.76
N PHE A 294 11.39 -9.01 6.81
CA PHE A 294 12.77 -8.53 6.67
C PHE A 294 13.63 -9.49 5.83
N GLY A 295 13.47 -10.80 6.04
CA GLY A 295 14.18 -11.84 5.28
C GLY A 295 13.78 -11.92 3.79
N SER A 296 12.85 -11.09 3.33
CA SER A 296 12.39 -11.08 1.94
C SER A 296 13.15 -10.13 1.01
N GLY A 297 14.25 -9.55 1.51
CA GLY A 297 15.16 -8.66 0.80
C GLY A 297 14.97 -7.20 1.21
N THR A 298 16.05 -6.59 1.68
CA THR A 298 16.12 -5.16 2.00
C THR A 298 16.08 -4.34 0.71
N PRO A 299 15.12 -3.41 0.54
CA PRO A 299 15.05 -2.59 -0.65
C PRO A 299 16.30 -1.72 -0.82
N THR A 300 16.83 -1.65 -2.04
CA THR A 300 18.03 -0.86 -2.39
C THR A 300 17.87 0.61 -2.01
N TYR A 301 16.67 1.17 -2.20
CA TYR A 301 16.37 2.55 -1.82
C TYR A 301 16.63 2.81 -0.33
N LEU A 302 16.36 1.83 0.56
CA LEU A 302 16.57 1.99 1.99
C LEU A 302 18.06 2.04 2.30
N ILE A 303 18.84 1.10 1.74
CA ILE A 303 20.29 1.03 1.95
C ILE A 303 20.94 2.34 1.53
N LYS A 304 20.65 2.80 0.30
CA LYS A 304 21.20 4.05 -0.23
C LYS A 304 20.76 5.29 0.57
N THR A 305 19.55 5.28 1.12
CA THR A 305 19.06 6.36 2.00
C THR A 305 19.79 6.39 3.34
N LEU A 306 19.94 5.24 3.99
CA LEU A 306 20.66 5.13 5.26
C LEU A 306 22.11 5.61 5.12
N GLN A 307 22.76 5.26 4.01
CA GLN A 307 24.12 5.71 3.68
C GLN A 307 24.17 7.23 3.45
N LYS A 308 23.29 7.77 2.60
CA LYS A 308 23.23 9.22 2.31
C LYS A 308 23.10 10.06 3.58
N TYR A 309 22.24 9.64 4.51
CA TYR A 309 22.00 10.36 5.77
C TYR A 309 22.86 9.87 6.93
N HIS A 310 23.83 8.98 6.69
CA HIS A 310 24.78 8.46 7.70
C HIS A 310 24.07 7.95 8.97
N VAL A 311 22.96 7.22 8.78
CA VAL A 311 22.09 6.80 9.87
C VAL A 311 22.74 5.67 10.65
N ASN A 312 22.95 5.88 11.95
CA ASN A 312 23.36 4.82 12.86
C ASN A 312 22.14 4.06 13.39
N VAL A 313 21.85 2.89 12.81
CA VAL A 313 20.72 2.01 13.18
C VAL A 313 20.73 1.55 14.64
N MET A 314 21.86 1.67 15.35
CA MET A 314 21.94 1.38 16.78
C MET A 314 21.26 2.47 17.64
N ASN A 315 21.09 3.67 17.09
CA ASN A 315 20.62 4.86 17.80
C ASN A 315 19.28 5.40 17.28
N ILE A 316 18.51 4.61 16.51
CA ILE A 316 17.23 5.05 15.92
C ILE A 316 15.99 4.74 16.76
N GLU A 317 16.17 4.35 18.01
CA GLU A 317 15.07 4.13 18.95
C GLU A 317 14.65 5.46 19.61
N LYS A 318 13.35 5.61 19.90
CA LYS A 318 12.76 6.77 20.61
C LYS A 318 13.03 8.13 19.96
N ILE A 319 13.03 8.17 18.62
CA ILE A 319 13.20 9.42 17.87
C ILE A 319 11.95 10.29 18.06
N SER A 320 12.14 11.55 18.43
CA SER A 320 11.06 12.54 18.52
C SER A 320 10.97 13.34 17.23
N CYS A 321 9.78 13.44 16.64
CA CYS A 321 9.54 14.14 15.37
C CYS A 321 8.18 14.84 15.34
N ASP A 322 8.07 15.81 14.44
CA ASP A 322 6.83 16.54 14.15
C ASP A 322 6.00 15.82 13.09
N VAL A 323 4.72 16.21 12.94
CA VAL A 323 3.87 15.80 11.81
C VAL A 323 4.53 16.19 10.50
N ASP A 324 5.09 17.40 10.44
CA ASP A 324 5.71 17.97 9.24
C ASP A 324 6.95 17.17 8.79
N ASP A 325 7.61 16.46 9.71
CA ASP A 325 8.72 15.57 9.36
C ASP A 325 8.25 14.40 8.48
N PHE A 326 6.96 14.05 8.47
CA PHE A 326 6.45 13.00 7.58
C PHE A 326 6.15 13.47 6.15
N ASP A 327 5.99 14.78 5.96
CA ASP A 327 5.44 15.38 4.74
C ASP A 327 6.46 16.34 4.09
N VAL A 328 7.72 15.89 3.97
CA VAL A 328 8.85 16.66 3.42
C VAL A 328 9.12 16.32 1.94
N PHE A 329 9.34 17.30 1.06
CA PHE A 329 9.75 17.00 -0.32
C PHE A 329 11.07 16.22 -0.39
N PRO A 330 11.24 15.24 -1.31
CA PRO A 330 12.46 14.43 -1.38
C PRO A 330 13.74 15.26 -1.48
N GLU A 331 13.68 16.39 -2.18
CA GLU A 331 14.79 17.29 -2.43
C GLU A 331 15.21 18.11 -1.19
N LEU A 332 14.29 18.25 -0.22
CA LEU A 332 14.45 19.00 1.02
C LEU A 332 14.71 18.10 2.23
N MET A 333 14.68 16.77 2.05
CA MET A 333 14.93 15.83 3.15
C MET A 333 16.34 16.02 3.73
N THR A 334 16.38 16.25 5.04
CA THR A 334 17.61 16.34 5.85
C THR A 334 17.87 15.08 6.67
N SER A 335 16.92 14.14 6.71
CA SER A 335 17.04 12.87 7.44
C SER A 335 16.37 11.71 6.70
N ALA A 336 16.73 10.49 7.06
CA ALA A 336 16.07 9.27 6.58
C ALA A 336 14.76 8.93 7.31
N LEU A 337 14.40 9.70 8.34
CA LEU A 337 13.30 9.40 9.25
C LEU A 337 11.96 9.12 8.54
N PRO A 338 11.54 9.94 7.55
CA PRO A 338 10.23 9.74 6.97
C PRO A 338 10.22 8.52 6.04
N MET A 339 11.36 8.16 5.44
CA MET A 339 11.50 6.91 4.67
C MET A 339 11.49 5.68 5.58
N LEU A 340 12.10 5.76 6.76
CA LEU A 340 12.06 4.69 7.75
C LEU A 340 10.64 4.45 8.27
N TYR A 341 9.89 5.51 8.56
CA TYR A 341 8.49 5.42 8.97
C TYR A 341 7.59 4.89 7.85
N GLN A 342 7.58 5.55 6.68
CA GLN A 342 6.72 5.16 5.55
C GLN A 342 7.06 3.76 5.02
N GLY A 343 8.34 3.37 5.11
CA GLY A 343 8.81 2.03 4.78
C GLY A 343 8.47 0.94 5.82
N GLY A 344 7.95 1.31 6.99
CA GLY A 344 7.58 0.37 8.07
C GLY A 344 8.75 -0.12 8.93
N TYR A 345 9.89 0.56 8.88
CA TYR A 345 11.05 0.26 9.73
C TYR A 345 10.96 0.97 11.09
N LEU A 346 10.23 2.08 11.13
CA LEU A 346 9.83 2.77 12.35
C LEU A 346 8.31 2.93 12.39
N THR A 347 7.76 3.03 13.59
CA THR A 347 6.32 3.16 13.88
C THR A 347 6.09 4.26 14.91
N ILE A 348 4.87 4.78 14.99
CA ILE A 348 4.47 5.68 16.08
C ILE A 348 4.29 4.87 17.37
N LYS A 349 5.09 5.12 18.41
CA LYS A 349 4.88 4.52 19.75
C LYS A 349 4.10 5.42 20.70
N LYS A 350 4.18 6.73 20.50
CA LYS A 350 3.51 7.71 21.36
C LYS A 350 3.26 9.00 20.60
N TYR A 351 2.14 9.66 20.91
CA TYR A 351 1.87 11.04 20.52
C TYR A 351 1.77 11.92 21.77
N ASN A 352 2.44 13.08 21.74
CA ASN A 352 2.32 14.11 22.76
C ASN A 352 1.47 15.27 22.21
N PRO A 353 0.20 15.41 22.66
CA PRO A 353 -0.71 16.43 22.14
C PRO A 353 -0.32 17.86 22.54
N ILE A 354 0.50 18.05 23.58
CA ILE A 354 0.92 19.39 24.03
C ILE A 354 2.04 19.93 23.12
N LEU A 355 2.96 19.05 22.72
CA LEU A 355 4.10 19.41 21.88
C LEU A 355 3.85 19.11 20.39
N HIS A 356 2.69 18.54 20.05
CA HIS A 356 2.35 18.02 18.72
C HIS A 356 3.42 17.09 18.13
N ARG A 357 4.06 16.27 18.98
CA ARG A 357 5.20 15.43 18.60
C ARG A 357 4.92 13.95 18.73
N TYR A 358 5.46 13.17 17.78
CA TYR A 358 5.47 11.72 17.81
C TYR A 358 6.80 11.20 18.34
N THR A 359 6.73 10.07 19.05
CA THR A 359 7.90 9.25 19.37
C THR A 359 7.87 8.01 18.48
N LEU A 360 8.92 7.83 17.70
CA LEU A 360 9.11 6.70 16.81
C LEU A 360 10.07 5.66 17.39
N ASP A 361 9.79 4.40 17.12
CA ASP A 361 10.64 3.26 17.49
C ASP A 361 10.45 2.10 16.50
N TYR A 362 11.21 1.02 16.66
CA TYR A 362 10.95 -0.21 15.90
C TYR A 362 9.54 -0.74 16.20
N PRO A 363 8.80 -1.25 15.19
CA PRO A 363 7.47 -1.82 15.39
C PRO A 363 7.51 -3.04 16.32
N ASN A 364 8.40 -3.99 16.03
CA ASN A 364 8.50 -5.29 16.70
C ASN A 364 9.93 -5.84 16.66
N GLU A 365 10.09 -7.03 17.26
CA GLU A 365 11.37 -7.75 17.26
C GLU A 365 11.83 -8.17 15.87
N GLU A 366 10.94 -8.53 14.95
CA GLU A 366 11.33 -8.90 13.59
C GLU A 366 12.13 -7.78 12.93
N VAL A 367 11.58 -6.56 12.93
CA VAL A 367 12.22 -5.40 12.31
C VAL A 367 13.48 -5.00 13.07
N LYS A 368 13.44 -4.96 14.41
CA LYS A 368 14.61 -4.62 15.23
C LYS A 368 15.78 -5.58 14.98
N ILE A 369 15.51 -6.89 15.00
CA ILE A 369 16.54 -7.91 14.76
C ILE A 369 17.08 -7.78 13.33
N GLY A 370 16.19 -7.61 12.34
CA GLY A 370 16.59 -7.42 10.96
C GLY A 370 17.52 -6.23 10.78
N MET A 371 17.13 -5.07 11.31
CA MET A 371 17.88 -3.83 11.18
C MET A 371 19.26 -3.87 11.84
N LEU A 372 19.37 -4.56 12.98
CA LEU A 372 20.63 -4.70 13.72
C LEU A 372 21.55 -5.78 13.15
N LYS A 373 21.02 -6.78 12.44
CA LYS A 373 21.80 -7.88 11.85
C LYS A 373 22.18 -7.67 10.40
N SER A 374 21.52 -6.76 9.70
CA SER A 374 21.87 -6.42 8.31
C SER A 374 23.26 -5.82 8.20
N ASP A 375 24.04 -6.32 7.24
CA ASP A 375 25.19 -5.58 6.74
C ASP A 375 24.66 -4.46 5.83
N TRP A 376 24.94 -3.21 6.20
CA TRP A 376 24.48 -2.02 5.47
C TRP A 376 25.50 -1.55 4.43
N LYS A 377 26.48 -2.41 4.12
CA LYS A 377 27.45 -2.23 3.03
C LYS A 377 26.85 -2.79 1.73
N ILE A 378 27.08 -2.07 0.63
CA ILE A 378 26.79 -2.58 -0.71
C ILE A 378 27.95 -3.51 -1.08
N GLU A 379 27.67 -4.75 -1.50
CA GLU A 379 28.61 -5.45 -2.38
C GLU A 379 28.59 -4.68 -3.70
N GLU A 380 29.68 -3.98 -4.02
CA GLU A 380 29.86 -3.37 -5.34
C GLU A 380 29.92 -4.51 -6.36
N GLU A 381 28.81 -4.75 -7.09
CA GLU A 381 28.79 -5.56 -8.31
C GLU A 381 29.10 -4.70 -9.54
#